data_AF-A0A318KT91-F1
#
_entry.id   AF-A0A318KT91-F1
#
_cell.length_a   1.000
_cell.length_b   1.000
_cell.length_c   1.000
_cell.angle_alpha   90.00
_cell.angle_beta   90.00
_cell.angle_gamma   90.00
#
_symmetry.space_group_name_H-M   'P 1'
#
loop_
_entity.id
_entity.type
_entity.pdbx_description
1 polymer ?
#
loop_
_entity_poly.entity_id
_entity_poly.type
_entity_poly.pdbx_seq_one_letter_code
_entity_poly.pdbx_strand_id
1 'polypeptide(L)'
;MQQYLIVLGIFAIIYLIYYIWKKKKSNALIDELYKVLLNNDEKRLNEICDSRLAKFLFTPYHLYYYKLNFYTKNDNEKKATEILKTLLPLKIRDKEKLSFLNLTFPYFLGKENKKMCEEIAPLIKTLSAKDKNAELICSEVDLLMDIYIHPNRERIAELRALADENEGEVKAMYLERLAILYTMLDEMDNAKAAFDEAVPLAENAAYKAKLELLAEKIGEKKHKK
;
A
#
# COMPACT_ATOMS: atom_id res chain seq x y z
N MET A 1 19.56 6.56 52.74
CA MET A 1 18.35 6.83 51.91
C MET A 1 18.42 8.14 51.13
N GLN A 2 18.78 9.27 51.74
CA GLN A 2 18.79 10.59 51.09
C GLN A 2 19.71 10.70 49.86
N GLN A 3 20.91 10.11 49.89
CA GLN A 3 21.83 10.09 48.74
C GLN A 3 21.28 9.31 47.53
N TYR A 4 20.55 8.21 47.77
CA TYR A 4 19.92 7.43 46.70
C TYR A 4 18.79 8.19 46.00
N LEU A 5 18.03 8.99 46.73
CA LEU A 5 16.97 9.85 46.18
C LEU A 5 17.55 10.96 45.29
N ILE A 6 18.69 11.55 45.67
CA ILE A 6 19.39 12.56 44.87
C ILE A 6 19.91 11.94 43.57
N VAL A 7 20.54 10.78 43.65
CA VAL A 7 21.05 10.06 42.47
C VAL A 7 19.91 9.69 41.51
N LEU A 8 18.80 9.17 42.03
CA LEU A 8 17.59 8.88 41.23
C LEU A 8 17.02 10.14 40.57
N GLY A 9 16.97 11.26 41.29
CA GLY A 9 16.54 12.54 40.75
C GLY A 9 17.40 13.03 39.58
N ILE A 10 18.73 12.89 39.69
CA ILE A 10 19.67 13.23 38.61
C ILE A 10 19.44 12.34 37.38
N PHE A 11 19.30 11.02 37.56
CA PHE A 11 19.00 10.11 36.45
C PHE A 11 17.66 10.43 35.78
N ALA A 12 16.63 10.79 36.54
CA ALA A 12 15.34 11.20 35.98
C ALA A 12 15.45 12.47 35.13
N ILE A 13 16.23 13.46 35.58
CA ILE A 13 16.48 14.70 34.82
C ILE A 13 17.27 14.41 33.54
N ILE A 14 18.33 13.60 33.60
CA ILE A 14 19.12 13.20 32.43
C ILE A 14 18.24 12.45 31.42
N TYR A 15 17.41 11.52 31.90
CA TYR A 15 16.47 10.80 31.07
C TYR A 15 15.44 11.73 30.41
N LEU A 16 14.91 12.71 31.15
CA LEU A 16 13.97 13.70 30.63
C LEU A 16 14.60 14.58 29.54
N ILE A 17 15.83 15.07 29.77
CA ILE A 17 16.59 15.85 28.78
C ILE A 17 16.84 15.00 27.52
N TYR A 18 17.29 13.75 27.70
CA TYR A 18 17.48 12.81 26.60
C TYR A 18 16.18 12.56 25.82
N TYR A 19 15.07 12.34 26.52
CA TYR A 19 13.76 12.10 25.90
C TYR A 19 13.30 13.31 25.08
N ILE A 20 13.40 14.53 25.62
CA ILE A 20 13.05 15.76 24.91
C ILE A 20 13.95 15.96 23.69
N TRP A 21 15.26 15.78 23.85
CA TRP A 21 16.21 15.88 22.75
C TRP A 21 15.91 14.87 21.64
N LYS A 22 15.68 13.60 22.02
CA LYS A 22 15.34 12.51 21.09
C LYS A 22 14.07 12.86 20.33
N LYS A 23 13.00 13.26 21.02
CA LYS A 23 11.72 13.63 20.41
C LYS A 23 11.88 14.79 19.43
N LYS A 24 12.61 15.85 19.81
CA LYS A 24 12.86 17.00 18.93
C LYS A 24 13.63 16.60 17.67
N LYS A 25 14.67 15.76 17.81
CA LYS A 25 15.48 15.29 16.67
C LYS A 25 14.71 14.33 15.76
N SER A 26 13.92 13.42 16.33
CA SER A 26 13.04 12.54 15.56
C SER A 26 12.02 13.36 14.75
N ASN A 27 11.36 14.35 15.35
CA ASN A 27 10.39 15.19 14.64
C ASN A 27 11.05 15.96 13.49
N ALA A 28 12.23 16.56 13.72
CA ALA A 28 12.94 17.27 12.66
C ALA A 28 13.32 16.36 11.48
N LEU A 29 13.73 15.11 11.74
CA LEU A 29 14.00 14.13 10.68
C LEU A 29 12.73 13.67 9.96
N ILE A 30 11.61 13.53 10.67
CA ILE A 30 10.31 13.22 10.06
C ILE A 30 9.90 14.34 9.10
N ASP A 31 10.00 15.60 9.54
CA ASP A 31 9.70 16.76 8.69
C ASP A 31 10.60 16.80 7.44
N GLU A 32 11.88 16.44 7.59
CA GLU A 32 12.81 16.35 6.47
C GLU A 32 12.44 15.21 5.52
N LEU A 33 12.10 14.03 6.04
CA LEU A 33 11.63 12.90 5.24
C LEU A 33 10.36 13.26 4.46
N TYR A 34 9.40 13.97 5.07
CA TYR A 34 8.22 14.45 4.35
C TYR A 34 8.57 15.36 3.17
N LYS A 35 9.50 16.31 3.36
CA LYS A 35 9.98 17.18 2.27
C LYS A 35 10.63 16.36 1.14
N VAL A 36 11.41 15.35 1.50
CA VAL A 36 12.03 14.43 0.53
C VAL A 36 10.99 13.64 -0.27
N LEU A 37 9.95 13.11 0.39
CA LEU A 37 8.85 12.40 -0.27
C LEU A 37 8.00 13.30 -1.19
N LEU A 38 7.90 14.60 -0.87
CA LEU A 38 7.22 15.60 -1.68
C LEU A 38 8.05 15.99 -2.90
N ASN A 39 9.34 16.24 -2.71
CA ASN A 39 10.28 16.65 -3.77
C ASN A 39 10.80 15.50 -4.62
N ASN A 40 10.42 14.27 -4.28
CA ASN A 40 10.84 13.07 -4.96
C ASN A 40 12.36 12.80 -4.99
N ASP A 41 13.06 13.17 -3.92
CA ASP A 41 14.53 13.11 -3.85
C ASP A 41 15.03 11.76 -3.31
N GLU A 42 15.21 10.78 -4.21
CA GLU A 42 15.66 9.44 -3.83
C GLU A 42 17.03 9.47 -3.12
N LYS A 43 17.96 10.31 -3.60
CA LYS A 43 19.31 10.38 -3.05
C LYS A 43 19.25 10.84 -1.60
N ARG A 44 18.53 11.93 -1.33
CA ARG A 44 18.38 12.45 0.02
C ARG A 44 17.65 11.49 0.94
N LEU A 45 16.65 10.77 0.43
CA LEU A 45 15.95 9.73 1.20
C LEU A 45 16.93 8.68 1.72
N ASN A 46 17.79 8.16 0.83
CA ASN A 46 18.77 7.16 1.20
C ASN A 46 19.81 7.73 2.18
N GLU A 47 20.31 8.94 1.95
CA GLU A 47 21.22 9.62 2.88
C GLU A 47 20.64 9.73 4.30
N ILE A 48 19.38 10.16 4.43
CA ILE A 48 18.72 10.30 5.73
C ILE A 48 18.52 8.92 6.36
N CYS A 49 17.86 8.00 5.67
CA CYS A 49 17.50 6.69 6.20
C CYS A 49 18.73 5.83 6.56
N ASP A 50 19.85 6.00 5.84
CA ASP A 50 21.07 5.23 6.09
C ASP A 50 22.02 5.90 7.10
N SER A 51 21.73 7.15 7.51
CA SER A 51 22.51 7.89 8.50
C SER A 51 22.53 7.20 9.87
N ARG A 52 23.64 7.38 10.60
CA ARG A 52 23.78 6.88 11.97
C ARG A 52 22.74 7.48 12.91
N LEU A 53 22.39 8.76 12.70
CA LEU A 53 21.39 9.45 13.51
C LEU A 53 20.00 8.83 13.33
N ALA A 54 19.57 8.59 12.08
CA ALA A 54 18.27 7.97 11.82
C ALA A 54 18.20 6.56 12.39
N LYS A 55 19.25 5.75 12.21
CA LYS A 55 19.35 4.39 12.78
C LYS A 55 19.34 4.37 14.31
N PHE A 56 19.81 5.44 14.97
CA PHE A 56 19.73 5.59 16.41
C PHE A 56 18.32 6.02 16.89
N LEU A 57 17.64 6.86 16.11
CA LEU A 57 16.36 7.46 16.48
C LEU A 57 15.15 6.59 16.12
N PHE A 58 15.24 5.78 15.06
CA PHE A 58 14.15 5.00 14.51
C PHE A 58 14.47 3.50 14.48
N THR A 59 13.43 2.67 14.50
CA THR A 59 13.59 1.23 14.27
C THR A 59 13.83 0.96 12.78
N PRO A 60 14.47 -0.18 12.42
CA PRO A 60 14.65 -0.58 11.03
C PRO A 60 13.34 -0.56 10.23
N TYR A 61 12.23 -1.02 10.83
CA TYR A 61 10.90 -0.98 10.21
C TYR A 61 10.52 0.41 9.71
N HIS A 62 10.64 1.46 10.53
CA HIS A 62 10.23 2.81 10.14
C HIS A 62 11.05 3.33 8.96
N LEU A 63 12.36 3.10 8.96
CA LEU A 63 13.26 3.54 7.89
C LEU A 63 12.96 2.84 6.57
N TYR A 64 12.73 1.52 6.62
CA TYR A 64 12.33 0.75 5.45
C TYR A 64 10.92 1.09 4.97
N TYR A 65 9.99 1.43 5.87
CA TYR A 65 8.65 1.86 5.51
C TYR A 65 8.67 3.15 4.68
N TYR A 66 9.50 4.14 5.04
CA TYR A 66 9.68 5.35 4.23
C TYR A 66 10.25 5.04 2.85
N LYS A 67 11.28 4.18 2.77
CA LYS A 67 11.83 3.73 1.48
C LYS A 67 10.78 3.01 0.63
N LEU A 68 10.00 2.12 1.24
CA LEU A 68 8.93 1.38 0.56
C LEU A 68 7.85 2.32 0.02
N ASN A 69 7.40 3.29 0.81
CA ASN A 69 6.43 4.29 0.38
C ASN A 69 6.95 5.13 -0.80
N PHE A 70 8.22 5.54 -0.74
CA PHE A 70 8.85 6.26 -1.84
C PHE A 70 8.89 5.43 -3.12
N TYR A 71 9.38 4.18 -3.06
CA TYR A 71 9.54 3.36 -4.26
C TYR A 71 8.21 2.90 -4.85
N THR A 72 7.18 2.66 -4.04
CA THR A 72 5.82 2.37 -4.52
C THR A 72 5.20 3.58 -5.21
N LYS A 73 5.34 4.79 -4.62
CA LYS A 73 4.86 6.05 -5.24
C LYS A 73 5.56 6.38 -6.57
N ASN A 74 6.82 6.01 -6.70
CA ASN A 74 7.65 6.24 -7.90
C ASN A 74 7.67 5.07 -8.87
N ASP A 75 6.78 4.11 -8.66
CA ASP A 75 6.62 2.98 -9.55
C ASP A 75 7.88 2.12 -9.76
N ASN A 76 8.78 2.11 -8.77
CA ASN A 76 10.02 1.35 -8.81
C ASN A 76 9.84 -0.04 -8.20
N GLU A 77 9.31 -0.96 -9.00
CA GLU A 77 8.90 -2.29 -8.54
C GLU A 77 10.07 -3.10 -7.96
N LYS A 78 11.24 -3.02 -8.60
CA LYS A 78 12.43 -3.74 -8.16
C LYS A 78 12.82 -3.34 -6.74
N LYS A 79 12.96 -2.04 -6.48
CA LYS A 79 13.34 -1.54 -5.15
C LYS A 79 12.23 -1.77 -4.13
N ALA A 80 10.96 -1.57 -4.51
CA ALA A 80 9.83 -1.90 -3.64
C ALA A 80 9.85 -3.38 -3.20
N THR A 81 10.14 -4.29 -4.14
CA THR A 81 10.28 -5.73 -3.87
C THR A 81 11.45 -6.04 -2.93
N GLU A 82 12.62 -5.43 -3.16
CA GLU A 82 13.80 -5.61 -2.31
C GLU A 82 13.54 -5.14 -0.86
N ILE A 83 12.91 -3.98 -0.70
CA ILE A 83 12.55 -3.46 0.63
C ILE A 83 11.49 -4.35 1.29
N LEU A 84 10.46 -4.79 0.55
CA LEU A 84 9.42 -5.66 1.11
C LEU A 84 10.01 -6.99 1.61
N LYS A 85 10.90 -7.63 0.83
CA LYS A 85 11.62 -8.85 1.27
C LYS A 85 12.47 -8.64 2.50
N THR A 86 12.96 -7.41 2.71
CA THR A 86 13.68 -7.04 3.93
C THR A 86 12.75 -6.88 5.13
N LEU A 87 11.53 -6.36 4.91
CA LEU A 87 10.52 -6.12 5.96
C LEU A 87 9.82 -7.41 6.42
N LEU A 88 9.50 -8.33 5.51
CA LEU A 88 8.75 -9.56 5.79
C LEU A 88 9.28 -10.43 6.96
N PRO A 89 10.60 -10.68 7.08
CA PRO A 89 11.16 -11.50 8.16
C PRO A 89 11.36 -10.73 9.48
N LEU A 90 11.13 -9.41 9.52
CA LEU A 90 11.32 -8.65 10.75
C LEU A 90 10.31 -9.07 11.83
N LYS A 91 10.82 -9.27 13.04
CA LYS A 91 9.99 -9.52 14.24
C LYS A 91 9.42 -8.19 14.75
N ILE A 92 8.32 -7.75 14.14
CA ILE A 92 7.59 -6.52 14.48
C ILE A 92 6.14 -6.83 14.86
N ARG A 93 5.37 -5.81 15.28
CA ARG A 93 3.97 -6.01 15.67
C ARG A 93 3.10 -6.31 14.45
N ASP A 94 2.06 -7.11 14.63
CA ASP A 94 1.10 -7.46 13.56
C ASP A 94 0.53 -6.23 12.86
N LYS A 95 0.23 -5.16 13.62
CA LYS A 95 -0.24 -3.88 13.07
C LYS A 95 0.77 -3.23 12.13
N GLU A 96 2.06 -3.28 12.45
CA GLU A 96 3.13 -2.72 11.61
C GLU A 96 3.30 -3.58 10.35
N LYS A 97 3.18 -4.91 10.49
CA LYS A 97 3.21 -5.84 9.38
C LYS A 97 2.05 -5.59 8.41
N LEU A 98 0.83 -5.49 8.92
CA LEU A 98 -0.34 -5.11 8.12
C LEU A 98 -0.18 -3.75 7.44
N SER A 99 0.44 -2.77 8.12
CA SER A 99 0.60 -1.43 7.57
C SER A 99 1.41 -1.41 6.27
N PHE A 100 2.52 -2.16 6.19
CA PHE A 100 3.29 -2.24 4.95
C PHE A 100 2.65 -3.18 3.92
N LEU A 101 2.02 -4.28 4.36
CA LEU A 101 1.34 -5.20 3.44
C LEU A 101 0.18 -4.49 2.72
N ASN A 102 -0.65 -3.73 3.44
CA ASN A 102 -1.75 -2.94 2.86
C ASN A 102 -1.27 -1.82 1.95
N LEU A 103 -0.08 -1.26 2.20
CA LEU A 103 0.55 -0.29 1.30
C LEU A 103 0.99 -0.97 -0.01
N THR A 104 1.56 -2.17 0.07
CA THR A 104 2.18 -2.84 -1.08
C THR A 104 1.25 -3.73 -1.88
N PHE A 105 0.21 -4.29 -1.27
CA PHE A 105 -0.67 -5.24 -1.96
C PHE A 105 -1.36 -4.62 -3.17
N PRO A 106 -2.01 -3.44 -3.05
CA PRO A 106 -2.59 -2.76 -4.22
C PRO A 106 -1.54 -2.39 -5.27
N TYR A 107 -0.33 -2.03 -4.84
CA TYR A 107 0.78 -1.73 -5.75
C TYR A 107 1.17 -2.95 -6.60
N PHE A 108 1.39 -4.11 -5.98
CA PHE A 108 1.75 -5.32 -6.70
C PHE A 108 0.61 -5.92 -7.52
N LEU A 109 -0.65 -5.72 -7.11
CA LEU A 109 -1.82 -6.05 -7.94
C LEU A 109 -1.82 -5.24 -9.24
N GLY A 110 -1.58 -3.92 -9.15
CA GLY A 110 -1.48 -3.06 -10.34
C GLY A 110 -0.29 -3.40 -11.25
N LYS A 111 0.74 -4.05 -10.71
CA LYS A 111 1.87 -4.61 -11.46
C LYS A 111 1.65 -6.01 -12.00
N GLU A 112 0.52 -6.63 -11.69
CA GLU A 112 0.26 -8.03 -12.02
C GLU A 112 1.39 -8.96 -11.52
N ASN A 113 2.07 -8.56 -10.44
CA ASN A 113 3.18 -9.33 -9.88
C ASN A 113 2.61 -10.48 -9.05
N LYS A 114 2.28 -11.56 -9.75
CA LYS A 114 1.70 -12.79 -9.21
C LYS A 114 2.45 -13.31 -8.00
N LYS A 115 3.78 -13.43 -8.11
CA LYS A 115 4.61 -13.98 -7.04
C LYS A 115 4.48 -13.16 -5.74
N MET A 116 4.55 -11.84 -5.83
CA MET A 116 4.44 -10.99 -4.63
C MET A 116 3.02 -10.99 -4.07
N CYS A 117 1.99 -11.00 -4.91
CA CYS A 117 0.60 -11.05 -4.46
C CYS A 117 0.27 -12.37 -3.74
N GLU A 118 0.73 -13.51 -4.29
CA GLU A 118 0.59 -14.84 -3.67
C GLU A 118 1.34 -14.94 -2.32
N GLU A 119 2.43 -14.21 -2.14
CA GLU A 119 3.17 -14.14 -0.87
C GLU A 119 2.48 -13.23 0.16
N ILE A 120 1.91 -12.10 -0.28
CA ILE A 120 1.31 -11.07 0.59
C ILE A 120 -0.12 -11.42 1.04
N ALA A 121 -0.96 -11.91 0.13
CA ALA A 121 -2.39 -12.11 0.38
C ALA A 121 -2.67 -13.02 1.59
N PRO A 122 -2.02 -14.20 1.75
CA PRO A 122 -2.23 -15.05 2.92
C PRO A 122 -1.81 -14.37 4.23
N LEU A 123 -0.78 -13.52 4.19
CA LEU A 123 -0.31 -12.78 5.37
C LEU A 123 -1.33 -11.74 5.81
N ILE A 124 -1.92 -10.98 4.88
CA ILE A 124 -2.96 -10.01 5.20
C ILE A 124 -4.14 -10.72 5.87
N LYS A 125 -4.61 -11.82 5.30
CA LYS A 125 -5.72 -12.61 5.87
C LYS A 125 -5.40 -13.14 7.26
N THR A 126 -4.23 -13.75 7.43
CA THR A 126 -3.79 -14.31 8.72
C THR A 126 -3.71 -13.24 9.80
N LEU A 127 -3.14 -12.08 9.48
CA LEU A 127 -2.98 -10.98 10.44
C LEU A 127 -4.31 -10.27 10.72
N SER A 128 -5.24 -10.28 9.77
CA SER A 128 -6.57 -9.66 9.93
C SER A 128 -7.59 -10.58 10.61
N ALA A 129 -7.25 -11.86 10.86
CA ALA A 129 -8.18 -12.85 11.41
C ALA A 129 -8.78 -12.48 12.78
N LYS A 130 -8.13 -11.57 13.53
CA LYS A 130 -8.61 -11.07 14.82
C LYS A 130 -9.38 -9.74 14.72
N ASP A 131 -9.48 -9.17 13.52
CA ASP A 131 -10.25 -7.95 13.29
C ASP A 131 -11.75 -8.28 13.25
N LYS A 132 -12.59 -7.37 13.75
CA LYS A 132 -14.05 -7.52 13.68
C LYS A 132 -14.57 -7.60 12.25
N ASN A 133 -13.81 -7.09 11.29
CA ASN A 133 -14.11 -7.09 9.87
C ASN A 133 -13.30 -8.15 9.10
N ALA A 134 -12.76 -9.17 9.78
CA ALA A 134 -11.89 -10.19 9.19
C ALA A 134 -12.49 -10.81 7.92
N GLU A 135 -13.77 -11.17 7.94
CA GLU A 135 -14.48 -11.77 6.80
C GLU A 135 -14.50 -10.83 5.59
N LEU A 136 -14.86 -9.57 5.79
CA LEU A 136 -14.87 -8.56 4.72
C LEU A 136 -13.47 -8.34 4.14
N ILE A 137 -12.44 -8.27 4.99
CA ILE A 137 -11.06 -8.10 4.55
C ILE A 137 -10.60 -9.32 3.74
N CYS A 138 -10.89 -10.53 4.21
CA CYS A 138 -10.54 -11.76 3.51
C CYS A 138 -11.25 -11.86 2.15
N SER A 139 -12.56 -11.57 2.13
CA SER A 139 -13.37 -11.55 0.91
C SER A 139 -12.85 -10.55 -0.11
N GLU A 140 -12.47 -9.35 0.34
CA GLU A 140 -11.90 -8.32 -0.54
C GLU A 140 -10.54 -8.74 -1.11
N VAL A 141 -9.67 -9.35 -0.29
CA VAL A 141 -8.39 -9.88 -0.76
C VAL A 141 -8.60 -10.99 -1.79
N ASP A 142 -9.55 -11.89 -1.56
CA ASP A 142 -9.90 -12.95 -2.51
C ASP A 142 -10.44 -12.39 -3.83
N LEU A 143 -11.38 -11.45 -3.75
CA LEU A 143 -11.94 -10.79 -4.92
C LEU A 143 -10.83 -10.12 -5.76
N LEU A 144 -9.92 -9.38 -5.12
CA LEU A 144 -8.81 -8.75 -5.83
C LEU A 144 -7.84 -9.76 -6.45
N MET A 145 -7.53 -10.86 -5.76
CA MET A 145 -6.72 -11.94 -6.33
C MET A 145 -7.39 -12.56 -7.55
N ASP A 146 -8.70 -12.81 -7.48
CA ASP A 146 -9.52 -13.38 -8.55
C ASP A 146 -9.74 -12.44 -9.74
N ILE A 147 -9.45 -11.14 -9.59
CA ILE A 147 -9.51 -10.17 -10.69
C ILE A 147 -8.15 -10.02 -11.37
N TYR A 148 -7.11 -9.77 -10.58
CA TYR A 148 -5.82 -9.30 -11.11
C TYR A 148 -4.81 -10.43 -11.33
N ILE A 149 -4.89 -11.53 -10.57
CA ILE A 149 -3.84 -12.57 -10.54
C ILE A 149 -4.36 -13.93 -11.03
N HIS A 150 -5.57 -14.29 -10.64
CA HIS A 150 -6.26 -15.52 -11.05
C HIS A 150 -7.63 -15.20 -11.63
N PRO A 151 -7.70 -14.55 -12.83
CA PRO A 151 -8.96 -14.09 -13.43
C PRO A 151 -10.05 -15.16 -13.39
N ASN A 152 -11.07 -14.95 -12.54
CA ASN A 152 -12.16 -15.89 -12.34
C ASN A 152 -13.48 -15.31 -12.88
N ARG A 153 -13.99 -15.92 -13.95
CA ARG A 153 -15.26 -15.53 -14.59
C ARG A 153 -16.44 -15.57 -13.62
N GLU A 154 -16.43 -16.44 -12.62
CA GLU A 154 -17.52 -16.59 -11.65
C GLU A 154 -17.74 -15.31 -10.82
N ARG A 155 -16.73 -14.45 -10.69
CA ARG A 155 -16.83 -13.15 -9.99
C ARG A 155 -17.62 -12.08 -10.76
N ILE A 156 -17.93 -12.29 -12.03
CA ILE A 156 -18.64 -11.30 -12.86
C ILE A 156 -20.01 -10.96 -12.27
N ALA A 157 -20.80 -11.97 -11.89
CA ALA A 157 -22.14 -11.76 -11.38
C ALA A 157 -22.12 -11.02 -10.02
N GLU A 158 -21.19 -11.40 -9.15
CA GLU A 158 -20.95 -10.74 -7.86
C GLU A 158 -20.53 -9.28 -8.06
N LEU A 159 -19.54 -9.00 -8.91
CA LEU A 159 -19.08 -7.63 -9.19
C LEU A 159 -20.18 -6.76 -9.79
N ARG A 160 -21.01 -7.33 -10.66
CA ARG A 160 -22.15 -6.61 -11.25
C ARG A 160 -23.19 -6.27 -10.20
N ALA A 161 -23.55 -7.23 -9.34
CA ALA A 161 -24.48 -6.99 -8.24
C ALA A 161 -23.95 -5.91 -7.29
N LEU A 162 -22.67 -5.98 -6.89
CA LEU A 162 -22.03 -4.96 -6.06
C LEU A 162 -22.02 -3.58 -6.73
N ALA A 163 -21.81 -3.51 -8.04
CA ALA A 163 -21.92 -2.26 -8.78
C ALA A 163 -23.35 -1.70 -8.77
N ASP A 164 -24.35 -2.55 -9.01
CA ASP A 164 -25.76 -2.14 -9.11
C ASP A 164 -26.40 -1.81 -7.74
N GLU A 165 -25.86 -2.34 -6.64
CA GLU A 165 -26.25 -2.02 -5.25
C GLU A 165 -25.68 -0.68 -4.75
N ASN A 166 -24.72 -0.09 -5.48
CA ASN A 166 -24.03 1.13 -5.09
C ASN A 166 -24.25 2.26 -6.11
N GLU A 167 -23.86 3.48 -5.74
CA GLU A 167 -23.92 4.66 -6.60
C GLU A 167 -22.58 5.42 -6.60
N GLY A 168 -22.45 6.39 -7.52
CA GLY A 168 -21.28 7.28 -7.61
C GLY A 168 -19.95 6.53 -7.75
N GLU A 169 -18.93 7.01 -7.03
CA GLU A 169 -17.57 6.46 -7.10
C GLU A 169 -17.48 4.99 -6.65
N VAL A 170 -18.36 4.53 -5.76
CA VAL A 170 -18.35 3.12 -5.32
C VAL A 170 -18.83 2.20 -6.44
N LYS A 171 -19.90 2.58 -7.14
CA LYS A 171 -20.34 1.87 -8.36
C LYS A 171 -19.25 1.89 -9.42
N ALA A 172 -18.63 3.05 -9.64
CA ALA A 172 -17.53 3.20 -10.59
C ALA A 172 -16.36 2.25 -10.28
N MET A 173 -16.00 2.10 -8.99
CA MET A 173 -14.96 1.17 -8.53
C MET A 173 -15.26 -0.29 -8.90
N TYR A 174 -16.49 -0.76 -8.70
CA TYR A 174 -16.86 -2.13 -9.06
C TYR A 174 -16.94 -2.34 -10.57
N LEU A 175 -17.43 -1.35 -11.34
CA LEU A 175 -17.41 -1.39 -12.80
C LEU A 175 -16.00 -1.38 -13.38
N GLU A 176 -15.07 -0.64 -12.78
CA GLU A 176 -13.66 -0.67 -13.14
C GLU A 176 -13.07 -2.07 -12.92
N ARG A 177 -13.30 -2.67 -11.74
CA ARG A 177 -12.86 -4.03 -11.43
C ARG A 177 -13.42 -5.04 -12.44
N LEU A 178 -14.69 -4.87 -12.83
CA LEU A 178 -15.34 -5.69 -13.83
C LEU A 178 -14.69 -5.52 -15.22
N ALA A 179 -14.40 -4.27 -15.62
CA ALA A 179 -13.68 -3.98 -16.86
C ALA A 179 -12.28 -4.60 -16.88
N ILE A 180 -11.56 -4.57 -15.75
CA ILE A 180 -10.26 -5.22 -15.60
C ILE A 180 -10.39 -6.73 -15.73
N LEU A 181 -11.36 -7.37 -15.04
CA LEU A 181 -11.60 -8.80 -15.14
C LEU A 181 -11.90 -9.22 -16.59
N TYR A 182 -12.78 -8.50 -17.29
CA TYR A 182 -13.05 -8.74 -18.71
C TYR A 182 -11.81 -8.57 -19.58
N THR A 183 -10.96 -7.59 -19.26
CA THR A 183 -9.68 -7.39 -19.96
C THR A 183 -8.74 -8.57 -19.75
N MET A 184 -8.71 -9.15 -18.55
CA MET A 184 -7.91 -10.34 -18.26
C MET A 184 -8.45 -11.62 -18.91
N LEU A 185 -9.77 -11.70 -19.09
CA LEU A 185 -10.47 -12.80 -19.77
C LEU A 185 -10.54 -12.63 -21.31
N ASP A 186 -9.88 -11.60 -21.86
CA ASP A 186 -9.85 -11.25 -23.28
C ASP A 186 -11.22 -10.92 -23.92
N GLU A 187 -12.17 -10.45 -23.11
CA GLU A 187 -13.52 -10.01 -23.50
C GLU A 187 -13.62 -8.49 -23.69
N MET A 188 -12.90 -7.96 -24.67
CA MET A 188 -12.69 -6.51 -24.82
C MET A 188 -13.98 -5.69 -24.99
N ASP A 189 -15.01 -6.23 -25.62
CA ASP A 189 -16.27 -5.49 -25.81
C ASP A 189 -17.04 -5.35 -24.47
N ASN A 190 -17.01 -6.39 -23.63
CA ASN A 190 -17.55 -6.33 -22.27
C ASN A 190 -16.70 -5.42 -21.38
N ALA A 191 -15.36 -5.47 -21.52
CA ALA A 191 -14.45 -4.59 -20.81
C ALA A 191 -14.74 -3.12 -21.12
N LYS A 192 -14.92 -2.80 -22.41
CA LYS A 192 -15.27 -1.45 -22.85
C LYS A 192 -16.63 -1.02 -22.34
N ALA A 193 -17.64 -1.89 -22.39
CA ALA A 193 -18.99 -1.55 -21.89
C ALA A 193 -18.98 -1.21 -20.39
N ALA A 194 -18.29 -2.02 -19.57
CA ALA A 194 -18.15 -1.75 -18.14
C ALA A 194 -17.35 -0.47 -17.87
N PHE A 195 -16.30 -0.21 -18.66
CA PHE A 195 -15.52 1.02 -18.60
C PHE A 195 -16.36 2.26 -18.93
N ASP A 196 -17.11 2.23 -20.04
CA ASP A 196 -17.96 3.34 -20.50
C ASP A 196 -19.05 3.66 -19.46
N GLU A 197 -19.53 2.66 -18.70
CA GLU A 197 -20.44 2.85 -17.56
C GLU A 197 -19.75 3.49 -16.34
N ALA A 198 -18.46 3.19 -16.11
CA ALA A 198 -17.69 3.70 -14.96
C ALA A 198 -17.27 5.17 -15.13
N VAL A 199 -16.87 5.59 -16.34
CA VAL A 199 -16.34 6.94 -16.64
C VAL A 199 -17.23 8.09 -16.15
N PRO A 200 -18.55 8.13 -16.43
CA PRO A 200 -19.39 9.25 -16.00
C PRO A 200 -19.56 9.33 -14.48
N LEU A 201 -19.30 8.24 -13.75
CA LEU A 201 -19.43 8.15 -12.30
C LEU A 201 -18.14 8.53 -11.55
N ALA A 202 -17.02 8.71 -12.26
CA ALA A 202 -15.76 9.11 -11.67
C ALA A 202 -15.75 10.63 -11.40
N GLU A 203 -15.71 11.04 -10.14
CA GLU A 203 -15.70 12.46 -9.77
C GLU A 203 -14.28 12.98 -9.56
N ASN A 204 -13.44 12.23 -8.84
CA ASN A 204 -12.08 12.61 -8.51
C ASN A 204 -11.09 12.51 -9.69
N ALA A 205 -10.26 13.54 -9.87
CA ALA A 205 -9.21 13.59 -10.89
C ALA A 205 -8.21 12.42 -10.84
N ALA A 206 -7.82 11.97 -9.64
CA ALA A 206 -6.93 10.82 -9.49
C ALA A 206 -7.59 9.53 -9.98
N TYR A 207 -8.91 9.41 -9.79
CA TYR A 207 -9.66 8.24 -10.24
C TYR A 207 -9.88 8.26 -11.76
N LYS A 208 -10.13 9.44 -12.34
CA LYS A 208 -10.18 9.64 -13.79
C LYS A 208 -8.87 9.24 -14.48
N ALA A 209 -7.73 9.68 -13.94
CA ALA A 209 -6.42 9.29 -14.47
C ALA A 209 -6.18 7.76 -14.42
N LYS A 210 -6.70 7.09 -13.39
CA LYS A 210 -6.66 5.62 -13.29
C LYS A 210 -7.48 4.96 -14.40
N LEU A 211 -8.67 5.49 -14.69
CA LEU A 211 -9.52 5.02 -15.78
C LEU A 211 -8.88 5.26 -17.15
N GLU A 212 -8.20 6.39 -17.37
CA GLU A 212 -7.47 6.65 -18.63
C GLU A 212 -6.41 5.58 -18.92
N LEU A 213 -5.61 5.19 -17.93
CA LEU A 213 -4.63 4.10 -18.07
C LEU A 213 -5.30 2.75 -18.40
N LEU A 214 -6.49 2.49 -17.86
CA LEU A 214 -7.25 1.29 -18.18
C LEU A 214 -7.75 1.32 -19.64
N ALA A 215 -8.16 2.48 -20.13
CA ALA A 215 -8.59 2.66 -21.52
C ALA A 215 -7.46 2.35 -22.52
N GLU A 216 -6.24 2.82 -22.24
CA GLU A 216 -5.05 2.50 -23.03
C GLU A 216 -4.83 0.99 -23.12
N LYS A 217 -4.89 0.29 -21.98
CA LYS A 217 -4.71 -1.16 -21.90
C LYS A 217 -5.78 -1.95 -22.67
N ILE A 218 -7.05 -1.53 -22.58
CA ILE A 218 -8.15 -2.14 -23.35
C ILE A 218 -7.91 -1.94 -24.85
N GLY A 219 -7.48 -0.74 -25.27
CA GLY A 219 -7.15 -0.42 -26.66
C GLY A 219 -5.98 -1.25 -27.19
N GLU A 220 -4.86 -1.32 -26.47
CA GLU A 220 -3.67 -2.09 -26.86
C GLU A 220 -3.98 -3.58 -27.08
N LYS A 221 -4.78 -4.20 -26.21
CA LYS A 221 -5.18 -5.60 -26.35
C LYS A 221 -6.12 -5.82 -27.53
N LYS A 222 -6.98 -4.87 -27.86
CA LYS A 222 -7.91 -4.97 -29.01
C LYS A 222 -7.17 -4.95 -30.36
N HIS A 223 -6.06 -4.22 -30.46
CA HIS A 223 -5.26 -4.11 -31.68
C HIS A 223 -4.24 -5.24 -31.89
N LYS A 224 -4.04 -6.13 -30.90
CA LYS A 224 -3.16 -7.31 -31.00
C LYS A 224 -3.88 -8.58 -31.49
N LYS A 225 -5.19 -8.51 -31.79
CA LYS A 225 -5.99 -9.56 -32.46
C LYS A 225 -6.13 -9.22 -33.94
#